data_AF-A0A3D5BSK3-F1
#
_entry.id   AF-A0A3D5BSK3-F1
#
_cell.length_a   1.000
_cell.length_b   1.000
_cell.length_c   1.000
_cell.angle_alpha   90.00
_cell.angle_beta   90.00
_cell.angle_gamma   90.00
#
_symmetry.space_group_name_H-M   'P 1'
#
loop_
_entity.id
_entity.type
_entity.pdbx_description
1 polymer ?
#
loop_
_entity_poly.entity_id
_entity_poly.type
_entity_poly.pdbx_seq_one_letter_code
_entity_poly.pdbx_strand_id
1 'polypeptide(L)'
;ETESAIAAFIVFTGAYVAEIVRAGVLAIPKGQMEAARGSGLSHVQAMTHVILPQALRNMIPSFVNQFVSLTKDTSLAMIINVN
;
A
#
# COMPACT_ATOMS: atom_id res chain seq x y z
N GLU A 1 27.17 10.68 -0.81
CA GLU A 1 26.11 11.16 -1.73
C GLU A 1 25.08 10.08 -2.08
N THR A 2 25.52 8.86 -2.43
CA THR A 2 24.65 7.69 -2.67
C THR A 2 23.77 7.32 -1.47
N GLU A 3 24.26 7.45 -0.23
CA GLU A 3 23.46 7.20 0.97
C GLU A 3 22.25 8.13 1.08
N SER A 4 22.42 9.41 0.76
CA SER A 4 21.34 10.41 0.78
C SER A 4 20.31 10.14 -0.33
N ALA A 5 20.76 9.71 -1.50
CA ALA A 5 19.88 9.34 -2.61
C ALA A 5 19.03 8.09 -2.27
N ILE A 6 19.64 7.08 -1.65
CA ILE A 6 18.94 5.87 -1.20
C ILE A 6 17.90 6.23 -0.12
N ALA A 7 18.27 7.06 0.86
CA ALA A 7 17.35 7.51 1.90
C ALA A 7 16.14 8.27 1.33
N ALA A 8 16.37 9.19 0.37
CA ALA A 8 15.31 9.93 -0.30
C ALA A 8 14.34 8.98 -1.05
N PHE A 9 14.89 7.98 -1.74
CA PHE A 9 14.09 6.99 -2.48
C PHE A 9 13.25 6.10 -1.56
N ILE A 10 13.81 5.69 -0.42
CA ILE A 10 13.09 4.91 0.61
C ILE A 10 11.91 5.71 1.16
N VAL A 11 12.13 6.97 1.54
CA VAL A 11 11.07 7.83 2.10
C VAL A 11 9.95 8.05 1.08
N PHE A 12 10.31 8.35 -0.16
CA PHE A 12 9.34 8.54 -1.25
C PHE A 12 8.50 7.27 -1.48
N THR A 13 9.16 6.13 -1.63
CA THR A 13 8.48 4.85 -1.86
C THR A 13 7.62 4.45 -0.67
N GLY A 14 8.12 4.67 0.56
CA GLY A 14 7.39 4.41 1.79
C GLY A 14 6.12 5.25 1.91
N ALA A 15 6.17 6.54 1.54
CA ALA A 15 4.99 7.40 1.51
C ALA A 15 3.94 6.91 0.50
N TYR A 16 4.38 6.49 -0.69
CA TYR A 16 3.50 5.90 -1.70
C TYR A 16 2.81 4.62 -1.20
N VAL A 17 3.57 3.71 -0.58
CA VAL A 17 3.03 2.47 0.00
C VAL A 17 2.04 2.78 1.13
N ALA A 18 2.36 3.72 2.01
CA ALA A 18 1.47 4.15 3.09
C ALA A 18 0.13 4.67 2.55
N GLU A 19 0.17 5.44 1.46
CA GLU A 19 -1.03 5.96 0.82
C GLU A 19 -1.86 4.85 0.15
N ILE A 20 -1.22 3.84 -0.45
CA ILE A 20 -1.92 2.65 -0.98
C ILE A 20 -2.67 1.93 0.15
N VAL A 21 -2.03 1.73 1.31
CA VAL A 21 -2.68 1.08 2.47
C VAL A 21 -3.84 1.93 2.99
N ARG A 22 -3.65 3.24 3.15
CA ARG A 22 -4.70 4.16 3.61
C ARG A 22 -5.89 4.16 2.66
N ALA A 23 -5.63 4.29 1.36
CA ALA A 23 -6.65 4.30 0.31
C ALA A 23 -7.39 2.95 0.23
N GLY A 24 -6.68 1.84 0.34
CA GLY A 24 -7.32 0.51 0.28
C GLY A 24 -8.22 0.23 1.48
N VAL A 25 -7.90 0.73 2.68
CA VAL A 25 -8.81 0.65 3.85
C VAL A 25 -10.03 1.55 3.65
N LEU A 26 -9.84 2.78 3.17
CA LEU A 26 -10.94 3.73 2.94
C LEU A 26 -11.85 3.35 1.77
N ALA A 27 -11.36 2.54 0.83
CA ALA A 27 -12.16 2.01 -0.27
C ALA A 27 -13.22 1.01 0.20
N ILE A 28 -13.11 0.47 1.42
CA ILE A 28 -14.09 -0.46 1.96
C ILE A 28 -15.37 0.30 2.36
N PRO A 29 -16.56 -0.12 1.89
CA PRO A 29 -17.81 0.51 2.28
C PRO A 29 -18.00 0.50 3.80
N LYS A 30 -18.39 1.66 4.37
CA LYS A 30 -18.61 1.80 5.83
C LYS A 30 -19.59 0.77 6.40
N GLY A 31 -20.57 0.34 5.59
CA GLY A 31 -21.52 -0.71 5.95
C GLY A 31 -20.89 -2.06 6.32
N GLN A 32 -19.68 -2.38 5.84
CA GLN A 32 -18.96 -3.60 6.25
C GLN A 32 -18.55 -3.54 7.73
N MET A 33 -18.10 -2.37 8.21
CA MET A 33 -17.75 -2.17 9.61
C MET A 33 -19.00 -2.19 10.49
N GLU A 34 -20.08 -1.57 10.03
CA GLU A 34 -21.37 -1.56 10.73
C GLU A 34 -21.98 -2.97 10.82
N ALA A 35 -21.94 -3.74 9.72
CA ALA A 35 -22.42 -5.12 9.69
C ALA A 35 -21.58 -6.03 10.61
N ALA A 36 -20.25 -5.95 10.53
CA ALA A 36 -19.35 -6.73 11.39
C ALA A 36 -19.60 -6.46 12.88
N ARG A 37 -19.78 -5.18 13.23
CA ARG A 37 -20.14 -4.77 14.59
C ARG A 37 -21.55 -5.20 15.00
N GLY A 38 -22.52 -5.15 14.09
CA GLY A 38 -23.88 -5.62 14.31
C GLY A 38 -23.96 -7.13 14.54
N SER A 39 -23.02 -7.90 13.97
CA SER A 39 -22.86 -9.33 14.21
C SER A 39 -22.11 -9.68 15.51
N GLY A 40 -21.73 -8.68 16.33
CA GLY A 40 -21.11 -8.89 17.64
C GLY A 40 -19.58 -8.82 17.67
N LEU A 41 -18.92 -8.46 16.57
CA LEU A 41 -17.46 -8.26 16.57
C LEU A 41 -17.08 -6.92 17.22
N SER A 42 -16.01 -6.93 18.03
CA SER A 42 -15.37 -5.70 18.48
C SER A 42 -14.74 -4.95 17.30
N HIS A 43 -14.44 -3.65 17.47
CA HIS A 43 -13.84 -2.85 16.40
C HIS A 43 -12.53 -3.47 15.87
N VAL A 44 -11.69 -3.99 16.76
CA VAL A 44 -10.43 -4.65 16.40
C VAL A 44 -10.71 -5.97 15.66
N GLN A 45 -11.67 -6.76 16.13
CA GLN A 45 -12.05 -8.01 15.44
C GLN A 45 -12.63 -7.75 14.06
N ALA A 46 -13.50 -6.74 13.91
CA ALA A 46 -14.07 -6.32 12.64
C ALA A 46 -12.97 -5.82 11.69
N MET A 47 -12.03 -5.00 12.19
CA MET A 47 -10.89 -4.54 11.41
C MET A 47 -10.05 -5.72 10.91
N THR A 48 -9.66 -6.64 11.78
CA THR A 48 -8.75 -7.74 11.43
C THR A 48 -9.39 -8.83 10.56
N HIS A 49 -10.65 -9.21 10.83
CA HIS A 49 -11.29 -10.35 10.15
C HIS A 49 -12.16 -9.96 8.96
N VAL A 50 -12.62 -8.71 8.88
CA VAL A 50 -13.55 -8.27 7.84
C VAL A 50 -12.90 -7.21 6.95
N ILE A 51 -12.46 -6.09 7.53
CA ILE A 51 -11.99 -4.94 6.74
C ILE A 51 -10.62 -5.21 6.13
N LEU A 52 -9.64 -5.61 6.94
CA LEU A 52 -8.26 -5.78 6.50
C LEU A 52 -8.08 -6.81 5.38
N PRO A 53 -8.73 -8.00 5.40
CA PRO A 53 -8.62 -8.96 4.31
C PRO A 53 -9.24 -8.46 3.00
N GLN A 54 -10.35 -7.72 3.08
CA GLN A 54 -10.98 -7.08 1.91
C GLN A 54 -10.10 -5.94 1.36
N ALA A 55 -9.59 -5.10 2.25
CA ALA A 55 -8.73 -3.98 1.92
C ALA A 55 -7.42 -4.47 1.25
N LEU A 56 -6.79 -5.51 1.79
CA LEU A 56 -5.63 -6.17 1.20
C LEU A 56 -5.89 -6.63 -0.22
N ARG A 57 -7.02 -7.31 -0.48
CA ARG A 57 -7.39 -7.76 -1.82
C ARG A 57 -7.50 -6.60 -2.81
N ASN A 58 -8.05 -5.46 -2.37
CA ASN A 58 -8.16 -4.26 -3.19
C ASN A 58 -6.82 -3.55 -3.41
N MET A 59 -5.85 -3.71 -2.50
CA MET A 59 -4.52 -3.11 -2.63
C MET A 59 -3.58 -3.91 -3.54
N ILE A 60 -3.80 -5.22 -3.73
CA ILE A 60 -2.92 -6.09 -4.53
C ILE A 60 -2.62 -5.49 -5.92
N PRO A 61 -3.62 -5.04 -6.72
CA PRO A 61 -3.34 -4.44 -8.03
C PRO A 61 -2.46 -3.19 -7.94
N SER A 62 -2.70 -2.33 -6.93
CA SER A 62 -1.90 -1.12 -6.71
C SER A 62 -0.46 -1.44 -6.30
N PHE A 63 -0.23 -2.48 -5.49
CA PHE A 63 1.11 -2.95 -5.15
C PHE A 63 1.86 -3.49 -6.37
N VAL A 64 1.18 -4.26 -7.23
CA VAL A 64 1.78 -4.74 -8.49
C VAL A 64 2.16 -3.58 -9.39
N ASN A 65 1.28 -2.57 -9.53
CA ASN A 65 1.60 -1.36 -10.30
C ASN A 65 2.81 -0.63 -9.73
N GLN A 66 2.89 -0.43 -8.41
CA GLN A 66 4.03 0.23 -7.78
C GLN A 66 5.32 -0.58 -7.97
N PHE A 67 5.26 -1.91 -7.86
CA PHE A 67 6.40 -2.79 -8.08
C PHE A 67 6.93 -2.70 -9.52
N VAL A 68 6.03 -2.66 -10.52
CA VAL A 68 6.41 -2.48 -11.92
C VAL A 68 7.05 -1.12 -12.15
N SER A 69 6.49 -0.04 -11.58
CA SER A 69 7.08 1.30 -11.67
C SER A 69 8.47 1.37 -11.05
N LEU A 70 8.64 0.84 -9.83
CA LEU A 70 9.95 0.77 -9.17
C LEU A 70 10.97 -0.01 -10.01
N THR A 71 10.57 -1.11 -10.64
CA THR A 71 11.43 -1.89 -11.53
C THR A 71 11.87 -1.08 -12.76
N LYS A 72 10.96 -0.25 -13.31
CA LYS A 72 11.28 0.64 -14.44
C LYS A 72 12.24 1.75 -14.00
N ASP A 73 12.00 2.37 -12.86
CA ASP A 73 12.81 3.46 -12.33
C ASP A 73 14.24 3.00 -12.01
N THR A 74 14.41 1.80 -11.43
CA THR A 74 15.73 1.22 -11.17
C THR A 74 16.45 0.79 -12.44
N SER A 75 15.73 0.24 -13.42
CA SER A 75 16.30 -0.10 -14.74
C SER A 75 16.76 1.15 -15.49
N LEU A 76 15.95 2.21 -15.48
CA LEU A 76 16.28 3.52 -16.07
C LEU A 76 17.48 4.14 -15.35
N ALA A 77 17.50 4.13 -14.01
CA ALA A 77 18.64 4.61 -13.23
C ALA A 77 19.93 3.86 -13.56
N MET A 78 19.86 2.55 -13.79
CA MET A 78 21.02 1.74 -14.21
C MET A 78 21.49 2.12 -15.61
N ILE A 79 20.59 2.34 -16.56
CA ILE A 79 20.94 2.75 -17.94
C ILE A 79 21.58 4.14 -17.97
N ILE A 80 21.07 5.09 -17.18
CA ILE A 80 21.61 6.45 -17.11
C ILE A 80 22.98 6.49 -16.38
N ASN A 81 23.22 5.58 -15.44
CA ASN A 81 24.49 5.48 -14.70
C ASN A 81 25.59 4.71 -15.47
N VAL A 82 25.27 4.06 -16.59
CA VAL A 82 26.22 3.28 -17.42
C VAL A 82 26.84 4.13 -18.55
N ASN A 83 26.84 5.46 -18.45
CA ASN A 83 27.59 6.33 -19.38
C ASN A 83 28.34 7.44 -18.63
#